data_AF-A0A535AZA4-F1
#
_entry.id   AF-A0A535AZA4-F1
#
_cell.length_a   1.000
_cell.length_b   1.000
_cell.length_c   1.000
_cell.angle_alpha   90.00
_cell.angle_beta   90.00
_cell.angle_gamma   90.00
#
_symmetry.space_group_name_H-M   'P 1'
#
loop_
_entity.id
_entity.type
_entity.pdbx_description
1 polymer ?
#
loop_
_entity_poly.entity_id
_entity_poly.type
_entity_poly.pdbx_seq_one_letter_code
_entity_poly.pdbx_strand_id
1 'polypeptide(L)'
;MIGEKVRHYEGKNTDLNSLKEKIQQYLEGDGFKVQLSPPSEHGTVIQARKGGFLSAVIAADRALSILIDGESNNFTVRVGIGKWLEHLGVTAVEALLISEIFLLVDIPEMLWNVHVENKLVKEIDSIVG
;
A
#
# COMPACT_ATOMS: atom_id res chain seq x y z
N MET A 1 -15.43 0.33 -7.18
CA MET A 1 -15.20 -1.13 -7.13
C MET A 1 -14.56 -1.46 -5.79
N ILE A 2 -14.92 -2.58 -5.18
CA ILE A 2 -14.41 -3.00 -3.87
C ILE A 2 -13.03 -3.62 -4.12
N GLY A 3 -11.97 -3.01 -3.59
CA GLY A 3 -10.59 -3.56 -3.70
C GLY A 3 -9.47 -2.52 -3.63
N GLU A 4 -9.74 -1.26 -3.99
CA GLU A 4 -8.73 -0.21 -4.02
C GLU A 4 -9.29 1.16 -3.61
N LYS A 5 -8.53 1.89 -2.79
CA LYS A 5 -8.72 3.30 -2.47
C LYS A 5 -7.71 4.11 -3.25
N VAL A 6 -8.19 5.00 -4.11
CA VAL A 6 -7.36 5.95 -4.85
C VAL A 6 -7.48 7.33 -4.21
N ARG A 7 -6.35 7.99 -4.01
CA ARG A 7 -6.25 9.38 -3.56
C ARG A 7 -5.33 10.13 -4.51
N HIS A 8 -5.81 11.25 -5.01
CA HIS A 8 -5.05 12.13 -5.87
C HIS A 8 -4.73 13.41 -5.09
N TYR A 9 -3.47 13.84 -5.14
CA TYR A 9 -2.98 15.02 -4.45
C TYR A 9 -2.33 15.96 -5.46
N GLU A 10 -2.80 17.20 -5.46
CA GLU A 10 -2.30 18.26 -6.34
C GLU A 10 -1.95 19.50 -5.51
N GLY A 11 -0.85 20.18 -5.88
CA GLY A 11 -0.41 21.43 -5.27
C GLY A 11 0.14 21.28 -3.84
N LYS A 12 0.54 20.07 -3.44
CA LYS A 12 1.00 19.77 -2.07
C LYS A 12 2.52 19.89 -1.88
N ASN A 13 3.29 19.92 -2.97
CA ASN A 13 4.75 19.91 -2.97
C ASN A 13 5.36 18.92 -1.96
N THR A 14 4.80 17.71 -1.93
CA THR A 14 5.16 16.66 -0.97
C THR A 14 6.41 15.93 -1.45
N ASP A 15 7.43 15.88 -0.60
CA ASP A 15 8.56 14.99 -0.85
C ASP A 15 8.12 13.52 -0.74
N LEU A 16 8.03 12.85 -1.90
CA LEU A 16 7.59 11.46 -2.00
C LEU A 16 8.55 10.48 -1.31
N ASN A 17 9.83 10.85 -1.14
CA ASN A 17 10.78 10.03 -0.36
C ASN A 17 10.50 10.12 1.14
N SER A 18 10.21 11.33 1.63
CA SER A 18 9.75 11.51 3.01
C SER A 18 8.40 10.84 3.26
N LEU A 19 7.48 10.87 2.28
CA LEU A 19 6.17 10.23 2.36
C LEU A 19 6.29 8.71 2.51
N LYS A 20 7.06 8.05 1.65
CA LYS A 20 7.25 6.58 1.73
C LYS A 20 7.88 6.15 3.05
N GLU A 21 8.85 6.91 3.56
CA GLU A 21 9.52 6.60 4.84
C GLU A 21 8.57 6.71 6.01
N LYS A 22 7.72 7.75 6.06
CA LYS A 22 6.70 7.91 7.11
C LYS A 22 5.66 6.80 7.08
N ILE A 23 5.21 6.41 5.88
CA ILE A 23 4.26 5.30 5.72
C ILE A 23 4.89 3.98 6.20
N GLN A 24 6.16 3.72 5.84
CA GLN A 24 6.88 2.54 6.32
C GLN A 24 6.97 2.54 7.85
N GLN A 25 7.43 3.64 8.46
CA GLN A 25 7.57 3.76 9.91
C GLN A 25 6.24 3.57 10.65
N TYR A 26 5.15 4.14 10.12
CA TYR A 26 3.82 3.95 10.68
C TYR A 26 3.38 2.47 10.67
N LEU A 27 3.57 1.79 9.53
CA LEU A 27 3.20 0.38 9.38
C LEU A 27 4.07 -0.53 10.26
N GLU A 28 5.37 -0.30 10.30
CA GLU A 28 6.29 -1.04 11.18
C GLU A 28 5.95 -0.80 12.66
N GLY A 29 5.59 0.43 13.04
CA GLY A 29 5.12 0.77 14.39
C GLY A 29 3.82 0.07 14.78
N ASP A 30 2.91 -0.19 13.83
CA ASP A 30 1.70 -1.00 14.03
C ASP A 30 1.99 -2.52 13.94
N GLY A 31 3.26 -2.92 13.89
CA GLY A 31 3.72 -4.31 13.93
C GLY A 31 3.64 -5.05 12.59
N PHE A 32 3.54 -4.34 11.46
CA PHE A 32 3.64 -4.95 10.14
C PHE A 32 5.10 -5.19 9.75
N LYS A 33 5.34 -6.29 9.05
CA LYS A 33 6.54 -6.49 8.24
C LYS A 33 6.33 -5.78 6.90
N VAL A 34 7.21 -4.82 6.59
CA VAL A 34 7.13 -3.97 5.40
C VAL A 34 8.24 -4.33 4.39
N GLN A 35 7.96 -4.19 3.10
CA GLN A 35 8.95 -4.21 2.02
C GLN A 35 8.62 -3.11 1.00
N LEU A 36 9.65 -2.61 0.32
CA LEU A 36 9.51 -1.56 -0.70
C LEU A 36 10.09 -2.05 -2.02
N SER A 37 9.50 -1.60 -3.13
CA SER A 37 10.13 -1.71 -4.45
C SER A 37 11.29 -0.73 -4.57
N PRO A 38 12.24 -0.98 -5.49
CA PRO A 38 13.11 0.09 -5.98
C PRO A 38 12.28 1.22 -6.58
N PRO A 39 12.79 2.48 -6.56
CA PRO A 39 12.16 3.56 -7.32
C PRO A 39 12.11 3.22 -8.81
N SER A 40 10.96 3.46 -9.44
CA SER A 40 10.74 3.23 -10.88
C SER A 40 10.03 4.41 -11.54
N GLU A 41 9.97 4.41 -12.88
CA GLU A 41 9.17 5.37 -13.65
C GLU A 41 7.66 5.25 -13.37
N HIS A 42 7.22 4.11 -12.82
CA HIS A 42 5.83 3.82 -12.46
C HIS A 42 5.53 4.05 -10.97
N GLY A 43 6.45 4.71 -10.25
CA GLY A 43 6.31 5.01 -8.83
C GLY A 43 6.98 3.99 -7.91
N THR A 44 6.63 4.06 -6.63
CA THR A 44 7.15 3.18 -5.57
C THR A 44 6.02 2.37 -4.95
N VAL A 45 6.24 1.08 -4.76
CA VAL A 45 5.30 0.19 -4.08
C VAL A 45 5.80 -0.14 -2.68
N ILE A 46 4.88 -0.06 -1.71
CA ILE A 46 5.08 -0.49 -0.34
C ILE A 46 4.13 -1.65 -0.09
N GLN A 47 4.65 -2.78 0.39
CA GLN A 47 3.85 -3.89 0.86
C GLN A 47 4.03 -4.13 2.34
N ALA A 48 2.93 -4.35 3.06
CA ALA A 48 2.92 -4.62 4.48
C ALA A 48 2.09 -5.86 4.81
N ARG A 49 2.65 -6.79 5.59
CA ARG A 49 1.94 -7.95 6.14
C ARG A 49 2.19 -8.10 7.62
N LYS A 50 1.20 -8.54 8.38
CA LYS A 50 1.33 -8.79 9.81
C LYS A 50 1.13 -10.29 10.06
N GLY A 51 2.16 -10.96 10.60
CA GLY A 51 2.08 -12.36 10.98
C GLY A 51 1.49 -12.52 12.38
N GLY A 52 0.55 -13.46 12.56
CA GLY A 52 -0.03 -13.81 13.86
C GLY A 52 -1.26 -13.00 14.31
N PHE A 53 -2.03 -13.60 15.22
CA PHE A 53 -3.38 -13.26 15.75
C PHE A 53 -4.53 -13.09 14.73
N LEU A 54 -4.25 -12.70 13.49
CA LEU A 54 -5.21 -12.70 12.37
C LEU A 54 -5.06 -13.92 11.43
N SER A 55 -4.07 -14.77 11.69
CA SER A 55 -3.79 -16.01 10.95
C SER A 55 -4.87 -17.09 11.06
N ALA A 56 -5.89 -16.88 11.91
CA ALA A 56 -7.02 -17.79 12.03
C ALA A 56 -8.16 -17.51 11.02
N VAL A 57 -8.17 -16.34 10.36
CA VAL A 57 -9.26 -15.92 9.45
C VAL A 57 -8.74 -15.45 8.08
N ILE A 58 -7.45 -15.13 7.95
CA ILE A 58 -6.91 -14.53 6.71
C ILE A 58 -5.91 -15.48 6.06
N ALA A 59 -6.06 -15.72 4.75
CA ALA A 59 -5.07 -16.45 3.96
C ALA A 59 -3.65 -15.92 4.24
N ALA A 60 -2.72 -16.83 4.54
CA ALA A 60 -1.37 -16.54 5.04
C ALA A 60 -0.51 -15.62 4.13
N ASP A 61 -0.92 -15.46 2.87
CA ASP A 61 -0.17 -14.71 1.84
C ASP A 61 -0.78 -13.35 1.48
N ARG A 62 -1.55 -12.72 2.37
CA ARG A 62 -2.13 -11.39 2.12
C ARG A 62 -1.19 -10.24 2.51
N ALA A 63 -1.24 -9.16 1.72
CA ALA A 63 -0.45 -7.95 1.92
C ALA A 63 -1.29 -6.70 1.65
N LEU A 64 -1.17 -5.69 2.52
CA LEU A 64 -1.55 -4.33 2.21
C LEU A 64 -0.54 -3.76 1.22
N SER A 65 -1.01 -3.32 0.07
CA SER A 65 -0.19 -2.75 -1.01
C SER A 65 -0.53 -1.29 -1.21
N ILE A 66 0.51 -0.46 -1.31
CA ILE A 66 0.41 0.98 -1.49
C ILE A 66 1.28 1.34 -2.69
N LEU A 67 0.70 1.93 -3.72
CA LEU A 67 1.42 2.50 -4.85
C LEU A 67 1.41 4.02 -4.73
N ILE A 68 2.58 4.64 -4.78
CA ILE A 68 2.75 6.09 -4.86
C ILE A 68 3.36 6.38 -6.24
N ASP A 69 2.59 7.05 -7.10
CA ASP A 69 2.96 7.32 -8.49
C ASP A 69 2.76 8.81 -8.83
N GLY A 70 3.66 9.37 -9.65
CA GLY A 70 3.69 10.79 -10.02
C GLY A 70 4.80 11.61 -9.36
N GLU A 71 4.59 12.91 -9.26
CA GLU A 71 5.59 13.91 -8.83
C GLU A 71 5.15 14.67 -7.58
N SER A 72 6.09 15.36 -6.91
CA SER A 72 5.88 16.10 -5.66
C SER A 72 4.62 16.99 -5.63
N ASN A 73 4.28 17.63 -6.75
CA ASN A 73 3.12 18.52 -6.85
C ASN A 73 1.87 17.87 -7.45
N ASN A 74 1.97 16.66 -7.99
CA ASN A 74 0.87 15.95 -8.62
C ASN A 74 1.16 14.45 -8.56
N PHE A 75 0.59 13.79 -7.55
CA PHE A 75 0.80 12.35 -7.34
C PHE A 75 -0.49 11.65 -6.92
N THR A 76 -0.50 10.35 -7.14
CA THR A 76 -1.61 9.47 -6.80
C THR A 76 -1.11 8.40 -5.84
N VAL A 77 -1.86 8.20 -4.76
CA VAL A 77 -1.67 7.10 -3.83
C VAL A 77 -2.82 6.12 -3.99
N ARG A 78 -2.48 4.87 -4.28
CA ARG A 78 -3.44 3.76 -4.40
C ARG A 78 -3.18 2.76 -3.29
N VAL A 79 -4.20 2.43 -2.52
CA VAL A 79 -4.13 1.54 -1.34
C VAL A 79 -5.11 0.39 -1.51
N GLY A 80 -4.69 -0.83 -1.23
CA GLY A 80 -5.57 -1.99 -1.31
C GLY A 80 -4.89 -3.27 -0.84
N ILE A 81 -5.64 -4.37 -0.85
CA ILE A 81 -5.19 -5.64 -0.28
C ILE A 81 -5.02 -6.68 -1.38
N GLY A 82 -3.82 -7.26 -1.46
CA GLY A 82 -3.40 -8.18 -2.49
C GLY A 82 -2.65 -9.38 -1.94
N LYS A 83 -1.99 -10.10 -2.85
CA LYS A 83 -1.01 -11.13 -2.49
C LYS A 83 0.31 -10.47 -2.08
N TRP A 84 0.97 -11.05 -1.08
CA TRP A 84 2.36 -10.74 -0.76
C TRP A 84 3.26 -11.19 -1.91
N LEU A 85 4.00 -10.26 -2.51
CA LEU A 85 4.95 -10.58 -3.57
C LEU A 85 6.29 -10.93 -2.93
N GLU A 86 6.71 -12.18 -3.09
CA GLU A 86 8.07 -12.56 -2.76
C GLU A 86 9.01 -11.90 -3.79
N HIS A 87 10.01 -11.13 -3.31
CA HIS A 87 10.99 -10.44 -4.15
C HIS A 87 10.54 -9.15 -4.87
N LEU A 88 9.73 -8.31 -4.20
CA LEU A 88 9.40 -6.95 -4.67
C LEU A 88 10.62 -6.05 -4.97
N GLY A 89 11.82 -6.45 -4.53
CA GLY A 89 13.09 -5.78 -4.78
C GLY A 89 13.70 -5.98 -6.18
N VAL A 90 13.08 -6.78 -7.06
CA VAL A 90 13.61 -7.05 -8.41
C VAL A 90 12.98 -6.09 -9.43
N THR A 91 13.80 -5.50 -10.31
CA THR A 91 13.41 -4.51 -11.34
C THR A 91 12.28 -4.98 -12.27
N ALA A 92 12.00 -6.29 -12.36
CA ALA A 92 10.97 -6.85 -13.23
C ALA A 92 9.52 -6.70 -12.71
N VAL A 93 9.31 -6.14 -11.51
CA VAL A 93 7.99 -6.09 -10.88
C VAL A 93 7.13 -4.92 -11.41
N GLU A 94 7.73 -3.91 -12.06
CA GLU A 94 7.09 -2.66 -12.50
C GLU A 94 5.80 -2.83 -13.34
N ALA A 95 5.75 -3.83 -14.24
CA ALA A 95 4.59 -4.06 -15.11
C ALA A 95 3.45 -4.88 -14.47
N LEU A 96 3.72 -5.66 -13.41
CA LEU A 96 2.74 -6.50 -12.72
C LEU A 96 1.96 -5.76 -11.62
N LEU A 97 2.43 -4.57 -11.23
CA LEU A 97 1.97 -3.85 -10.03
C LEU A 97 0.65 -3.08 -10.19
N ILE A 98 0.17 -2.83 -11.40
CA ILE A 98 -1.02 -1.97 -11.55
C ILE A 98 -2.32 -2.78 -11.54
N SER A 99 -2.27 -4.07 -11.93
CA SER A 99 -3.46 -4.92 -12.11
C SER A 99 -3.57 -6.10 -11.13
N GLU A 100 -2.47 -6.69 -10.64
CA GLU A 100 -2.53 -7.94 -9.85
C GLU A 100 -2.52 -7.75 -8.33
N ILE A 101 -1.99 -6.64 -7.79
CA ILE A 101 -1.99 -6.37 -6.34
C ILE A 101 -3.35 -5.98 -5.76
N PHE A 102 -4.35 -5.69 -6.59
CA PHE A 102 -5.70 -5.28 -6.16
C PHE A 102 -6.77 -6.34 -6.47
N LEU A 103 -6.36 -7.60 -6.66
CA LEU A 103 -7.27 -8.70 -6.96
C LEU A 103 -8.37 -8.88 -5.89
N LEU A 104 -9.61 -8.97 -6.38
CA LEU A 104 -10.85 -9.17 -5.61
C LEU A 104 -10.67 -10.19 -4.46
N VAL A 105 -10.94 -9.74 -3.24
CA VAL A 105 -10.90 -10.57 -2.02
C VAL A 105 -12.29 -11.14 -1.74
N ASP A 106 -12.38 -12.40 -1.29
CA ASP A 106 -13.62 -13.07 -0.91
C ASP A 106 -14.39 -12.30 0.20
N ILE A 107 -15.71 -12.46 0.21
CA ILE A 107 -16.72 -11.65 0.94
C ILE A 107 -16.61 -11.68 2.50
N PRO A 108 -16.08 -12.69 3.21
CA PRO A 108 -16.08 -12.68 4.67
C PRO A 108 -15.16 -11.61 5.32
N GLU A 109 -14.00 -11.30 4.73
CA GLU A 109 -12.98 -10.42 5.33
C GLU A 109 -13.18 -8.91 5.06
N MET A 110 -14.29 -8.50 4.45
CA MET A 110 -14.50 -7.13 3.94
C MET A 110 -14.41 -6.03 5.02
N LEU A 111 -14.91 -6.26 6.23
CA LEU A 111 -14.99 -5.21 7.25
C LEU A 111 -13.61 -4.83 7.80
N TRP A 112 -12.73 -5.81 7.99
CA TRP A 112 -11.35 -5.55 8.43
C TRP A 112 -10.56 -4.82 7.34
N ASN A 113 -10.68 -5.28 6.10
CA ASN A 113 -10.03 -4.67 4.93
C ASN A 113 -10.39 -3.19 4.82
N VAL A 114 -11.70 -2.89 4.87
CA VAL A 114 -12.19 -1.50 4.84
C VAL A 114 -11.70 -0.69 6.04
N HIS A 115 -11.63 -1.28 7.23
CA HIS A 115 -11.13 -0.58 8.42
C HIS A 115 -9.66 -0.18 8.28
N VAL A 116 -8.80 -1.11 7.88
CA VAL A 116 -7.35 -0.87 7.72
C VAL A 116 -7.09 0.11 6.57
N GLU A 117 -7.74 -0.07 5.42
CA GLU A 117 -7.64 0.85 4.28
C GLU A 117 -8.04 2.28 4.68
N ASN A 118 -9.16 2.44 5.40
CA ASN A 118 -9.62 3.76 5.82
C ASN A 118 -8.69 4.39 6.87
N LYS A 119 -8.13 3.60 7.80
CA LYS A 119 -7.17 4.08 8.80
C LYS A 119 -5.89 4.56 8.11
N LEU A 120 -5.36 3.77 7.18
CA LEU A 120 -4.16 4.12 6.43
C LEU A 120 -4.37 5.35 5.53
N VAL A 121 -5.47 5.42 4.79
CA VAL A 121 -5.76 6.58 3.94
C VAL A 121 -5.87 7.86 4.75
N LYS A 122 -6.52 7.82 5.92
CA LYS A 122 -6.58 8.98 6.83
C LYS A 122 -5.20 9.40 7.34
N GLU A 123 -4.35 8.44 7.64
CA GLU A 123 -2.97 8.71 8.06
C GLU A 123 -2.17 9.36 6.91
N ILE A 124 -2.30 8.83 5.69
CA ILE A 124 -1.66 9.41 4.50
C ILE A 124 -2.15 10.84 4.26
N ASP A 125 -3.46 11.08 4.34
CA ASP A 125 -4.03 12.43 4.25
C ASP A 125 -3.42 13.37 5.32
N SER A 126 -3.25 12.88 6.55
CA SER A 126 -2.62 13.65 7.64
C SER A 126 -1.12 13.90 7.43
N ILE A 127 -0.40 12.97 6.79
CA ILE A 127 1.03 13.12 6.49
C ILE A 127 1.26 14.15 5.37
N VAL A 128 0.40 14.11 4.35
CA VAL A 128 0.47 15.00 3.17
C VAL A 128 0.03 16.43 3.53
N GLY A 129 -0.97 16.58 4.40
CA GLY A 129 -1.52 17.87 4.84
C GLY A 129 -2.65 18.36 3.95
#